data_AF-A0A519BZS7-F1
#
_entry.id   AF-A0A519BZS7-F1
#
_cell.length_a   1.000
_cell.length_b   1.000
_cell.length_c   1.000
_cell.angle_alpha   90.00
_cell.angle_beta   90.00
_cell.angle_gamma   90.00
#
_symmetry.space_group_name_H-M   'P 1'
#
loop_
_entity.id
_entity.type
_entity.pdbx_description
1 polymer ?
#
loop_
_entity_poly.entity_id
_entity_poly.type
_entity_poly.pdbx_seq_one_letter_code
_entity_poly.pdbx_strand_id
1 'polypeptide(L)'
;MAAILMPMASAMESGGPEVTAPRDVTVQALGGETFSFNFGIKADENATYSIKIGERSEFEFDETQIDIEIPAGDTRTFIFNGEVIGEDGAGISDGKYVMTWEAFKNGTKFNSGDFEISAGEQAPSIGIIAAIVGIGIIAILRKRS
;
A
#
# COMPACT_ATOMS: atom_id res chain seq x y z
N MET A 1 -16.59 -56.45 -1.44
CA MET A 1 -15.51 -55.55 -1.91
C MET A 1 -15.37 -54.45 -0.88
N ALA A 2 -14.29 -54.46 -0.10
CA ALA A 2 -14.02 -53.42 0.89
C ALA A 2 -13.23 -52.30 0.20
N ALA A 3 -13.82 -51.12 0.09
CA ALA A 3 -13.10 -49.92 -0.34
C ALA A 3 -12.24 -49.47 0.84
N ILE A 4 -10.93 -49.68 0.75
CA ILE A 4 -9.96 -49.11 1.68
C ILE A 4 -9.89 -47.62 1.34
N LEU A 5 -10.53 -46.79 2.16
CA LEU A 5 -10.23 -45.35 2.22
C LEU A 5 -8.77 -45.22 2.62
N MET A 6 -7.90 -44.93 1.65
CA MET A 6 -6.57 -44.42 1.95
C MET A 6 -6.77 -43.03 2.57
N PRO A 7 -6.12 -42.70 3.71
CA PRO A 7 -6.06 -41.33 4.15
C PRO A 7 -5.30 -40.56 3.07
N MET A 8 -5.97 -39.60 2.44
CA MET A 8 -5.29 -38.51 1.76
C MET A 8 -4.49 -37.77 2.84
N ALA A 9 -3.25 -38.21 3.04
CA ALA A 9 -2.23 -37.37 3.62
C ALA A 9 -2.12 -36.18 2.66
N SER A 10 -2.84 -35.10 2.98
CA SER A 10 -2.57 -33.81 2.39
C SER A 10 -1.12 -33.51 2.74
N ALA A 11 -0.25 -33.71 1.77
CA ALA A 11 1.14 -33.30 1.85
C ALA A 11 1.11 -31.79 2.06
N MET A 12 1.20 -31.39 3.32
CA MET A 12 1.57 -30.04 3.72
C MET A 12 3.07 -29.91 3.39
N GLU A 13 3.40 -29.90 2.09
CA GLU A 13 4.71 -29.47 1.64
C GLU A 13 4.79 -27.97 1.92
N SER A 14 5.63 -27.65 2.90
CA SER A 14 6.08 -26.32 3.27
C SER A 14 6.87 -25.68 2.11
N GLY A 15 6.19 -25.27 1.03
CA GLY A 15 6.83 -24.74 -0.18
C GLY A 15 5.95 -23.84 -1.06
N GLY A 16 4.91 -23.22 -0.49
CA GLY A 16 4.09 -22.25 -1.22
C GLY A 16 4.80 -20.90 -1.43
N PRO A 17 4.23 -20.00 -2.25
CA PRO A 17 4.82 -18.70 -2.51
C PRO A 17 4.86 -17.85 -1.24
N GLU A 18 5.94 -17.09 -1.05
CA GLU A 18 6.17 -16.26 0.12
C GLU A 18 5.86 -14.78 -0.23
N VAL A 19 5.05 -14.12 0.60
CA VAL A 19 4.71 -12.70 0.44
C VAL A 19 5.42 -11.87 1.50
N THR A 20 6.09 -10.80 1.07
CA THR A 20 6.59 -9.74 1.95
C THR A 20 5.68 -8.53 1.79
N ALA A 21 4.91 -8.22 2.83
CA ALA A 21 4.03 -7.05 2.88
C ALA A 21 4.82 -5.76 3.22
N PRO A 22 4.32 -4.57 2.81
CA PRO A 22 4.91 -3.31 3.20
C PRO A 22 4.88 -3.15 4.72
N ARG A 23 5.87 -2.44 5.26
CA ARG A 23 5.93 -2.04 6.66
C ARG A 23 5.75 -0.55 6.77
N ASP A 24 4.81 -0.13 7.63
CA ASP A 24 4.63 1.23 8.12
C ASP A 24 4.73 2.31 7.02
N VAL A 25 3.69 2.43 6.19
CA VAL A 25 3.59 3.51 5.20
C VAL A 25 3.19 4.78 5.94
N THR A 26 3.86 5.90 5.67
CA THR A 26 3.54 7.17 6.33
C THR A 26 3.45 8.32 5.34
N VAL A 27 2.43 9.15 5.51
CA VAL A 27 2.13 10.35 4.70
C VAL A 27 1.90 11.55 5.63
N GLN A 28 2.12 12.76 5.13
CA GLN A 28 1.87 14.01 5.86
C GLN A 28 0.39 14.38 5.92
N ALA A 29 -0.48 13.63 5.23
CA ALA A 29 -1.93 13.85 5.13
C ALA A 29 -2.31 15.09 4.31
N LEU A 30 -1.43 15.58 3.45
CA LEU A 30 -1.69 16.76 2.62
C LEU A 30 -2.41 16.37 1.34
N GLY A 31 -3.42 17.14 0.92
CA GLY A 31 -4.11 16.90 -0.34
C GLY A 31 -3.15 17.02 -1.53
N GLY A 32 -3.19 16.05 -2.44
CA GLY A 32 -2.26 15.92 -3.57
C GLY A 32 -0.90 15.34 -3.22
N GLU A 33 -0.67 14.91 -1.97
CA GLU A 33 0.54 14.20 -1.59
C GLU A 33 0.57 12.82 -2.25
N THR A 34 1.62 12.56 -3.03
CA THR A 34 1.85 11.24 -3.63
C THR A 34 2.75 10.39 -2.75
N PHE A 35 2.48 9.10 -2.72
CA PHE A 35 3.25 8.11 -1.95
C PHE A 35 3.29 6.77 -2.67
N SER A 36 4.26 5.94 -2.29
CA SER A 36 4.42 4.60 -2.85
C SER A 36 4.73 3.57 -1.76
N PHE A 37 4.27 2.35 -1.95
CA PHE A 37 4.65 1.20 -1.13
C PHE A 37 4.80 -0.04 -2.01
N ASN A 38 5.43 -1.08 -1.46
CA ASN A 38 5.74 -2.27 -2.22
C ASN A 38 5.43 -3.57 -1.49
N PHE A 39 5.09 -4.58 -2.29
CA PHE A 39 5.03 -5.97 -1.89
C PHE A 39 6.15 -6.74 -2.61
N GLY A 40 6.68 -7.76 -1.95
CA GLY A 40 7.52 -8.78 -2.60
C GLY A 40 6.77 -10.11 -2.69
N ILE A 41 6.86 -10.80 -3.82
CA ILE A 41 6.48 -12.21 -3.91
C ILE A 41 7.69 -13.01 -4.37
N LYS A 42 8.06 -14.02 -3.58
CA LYS A 42 8.98 -15.08 -3.99
C LYS A 42 8.15 -16.25 -4.51
N ALA A 43 8.32 -16.56 -5.80
CA ALA A 43 7.54 -17.55 -6.50
C ALA A 43 7.99 -18.97 -6.16
N ASP A 44 7.02 -19.86 -5.94
CA ASP A 44 7.25 -21.31 -5.78
C ASP A 44 7.32 -22.03 -7.13
N GLU A 45 6.64 -21.51 -8.15
CA GLU A 45 6.63 -22.05 -9.52
C GLU A 45 6.54 -20.94 -10.57
N ASN A 46 6.77 -21.30 -11.85
CA ASN A 46 6.53 -20.41 -13.00
C ASN A 46 5.03 -20.13 -13.12
N ALA A 47 4.60 -18.94 -12.75
CA ALA A 47 3.19 -18.56 -12.81
C ALA A 47 3.01 -17.04 -12.92
N THR A 48 1.78 -16.62 -13.21
CA THR A 48 1.36 -15.23 -13.00
C THR A 48 0.99 -15.05 -11.54
N TYR A 49 1.61 -14.08 -10.89
CA TYR A 49 1.30 -13.66 -9.53
C TYR A 49 0.73 -12.26 -9.54
N SER A 50 -0.19 -12.02 -8.62
CA SER A 50 -0.88 -10.74 -8.53
C SER A 50 -0.94 -10.27 -7.08
N ILE A 51 -0.80 -8.98 -6.87
CA ILE A 51 -1.21 -8.31 -5.63
C ILE A 51 -2.39 -7.41 -5.95
N LYS A 52 -3.42 -7.47 -5.12
CA LYS A 52 -4.56 -6.56 -5.13
C LYS A 52 -4.64 -5.84 -3.80
N ILE A 53 -4.82 -4.52 -3.84
CA ILE A 53 -5.04 -3.70 -2.65
C ILE A 53 -6.52 -3.29 -2.54
N GLY A 54 -6.99 -3.09 -1.31
CA GLY A 54 -8.31 -2.56 -1.04
C GLY A 54 -8.42 -1.08 -1.40
N GLU A 55 -9.64 -0.62 -1.63
CA GLU A 55 -9.94 0.79 -1.89
C GLU A 55 -10.28 1.54 -0.60
N ARG A 56 -9.97 2.83 -0.57
CA ARG A 56 -10.27 3.76 0.51
C ARG A 56 -10.66 5.10 -0.09
N SER A 57 -11.58 5.81 0.54
CA SER A 57 -11.97 7.16 0.09
C SER A 57 -10.88 8.21 0.30
N GLU A 58 -9.90 7.93 1.16
CA GLU A 58 -8.79 8.83 1.49
C GLU A 58 -7.66 8.83 0.46
N PHE A 59 -7.58 7.79 -0.37
CA PHE A 59 -6.47 7.55 -1.27
C PHE A 59 -6.97 7.18 -2.67
N GLU A 60 -6.40 7.79 -3.68
CA GLU A 60 -6.54 7.37 -5.07
C GLU A 60 -5.29 6.58 -5.46
N PHE A 61 -5.44 5.45 -6.16
CA PHE A 61 -4.31 4.63 -6.61
C PHE A 61 -4.30 4.54 -8.13
N ASP A 62 -3.10 4.61 -8.72
CA ASP A 62 -2.92 4.46 -10.18
C ASP A 62 -3.47 3.10 -10.66
N GLU A 63 -3.20 2.06 -9.88
CA GLU A 63 -3.67 0.69 -10.09
C GLU A 63 -4.02 0.07 -8.73
N THR A 64 -5.12 -0.69 -8.67
CA THR A 64 -5.51 -1.44 -7.46
C THR A 64 -5.13 -2.91 -7.54
N GLN A 65 -4.64 -3.37 -8.70
CA GLN A 65 -4.10 -4.71 -8.91
C GLN A 65 -2.93 -4.65 -9.89
N ILE A 66 -1.85 -5.36 -9.58
CA ILE A 66 -0.68 -5.52 -10.45
C ILE A 66 -0.44 -7.01 -10.67
N ASP A 67 -0.26 -7.42 -11.92
CA ASP A 67 -0.02 -8.79 -12.37
C ASP A 67 1.40 -8.91 -12.97
N ILE A 68 2.18 -9.91 -12.52
CA ILE A 68 3.55 -10.15 -13.00
C ILE A 68 3.76 -11.65 -13.21
N GLU A 69 4.30 -12.05 -14.35
CA GLU A 69 4.84 -13.40 -14.55
C GLU A 69 6.19 -13.55 -13.83
N ILE A 70 6.28 -14.50 -12.91
CA ILE A 70 7.47 -14.73 -12.09
C ILE A 70 7.97 -16.15 -12.31
N PRO A 71 9.24 -16.34 -12.72
CA PRO A 71 9.87 -17.65 -12.76
C PRO A 71 9.99 -18.29 -11.36
N ALA A 72 9.98 -19.61 -11.29
CA ALA A 72 10.13 -20.38 -10.07
C ALA A 72 11.43 -20.00 -9.34
N GLY A 73 11.32 -19.70 -8.04
CA GLY A 73 12.45 -19.30 -7.19
C GLY A 73 12.85 -17.82 -7.32
N ASP A 74 12.35 -17.08 -8.31
CA ASP A 74 12.58 -15.65 -8.42
C ASP A 74 11.72 -14.86 -7.42
N THR A 75 12.17 -13.64 -7.11
CA THR A 75 11.39 -12.66 -6.35
C THR A 75 11.12 -11.44 -7.21
N ARG A 76 9.87 -10.96 -7.20
CA ARG A 76 9.48 -9.69 -7.84
C ARG A 76 8.80 -8.75 -6.87
N THR A 77 8.96 -7.47 -7.16
CA THR A 77 8.40 -6.37 -6.41
C THR A 77 7.19 -5.79 -7.14
N PHE A 78 6.09 -5.64 -6.43
CA PHE A 78 4.85 -4.99 -6.88
C PHE A 78 4.82 -3.61 -6.24
N ILE A 79 4.82 -2.54 -7.04
CA ILE A 79 4.91 -1.15 -6.54
C ILE A 79 3.58 -0.47 -6.81
N PHE A 80 2.92 -0.03 -5.74
CA PHE A 80 1.69 0.74 -5.83
C PHE A 80 2.00 2.20 -5.55
N ASN A 81 1.45 3.09 -6.37
CA ASN A 81 1.49 4.53 -6.15
C ASN A 81 0.08 5.02 -5.84
N GLY A 82 -0.02 5.92 -4.88
CA GLY A 82 -1.26 6.58 -4.56
C GLY A 82 -1.09 8.06 -4.28
N GLU A 83 -2.22 8.74 -4.21
CA GLU A 83 -2.37 10.16 -3.92
C GLU A 83 -3.38 10.34 -2.79
N VAL A 84 -3.08 11.26 -1.86
CA VAL A 84 -4.00 11.68 -0.81
C VAL A 84 -5.01 12.65 -1.40
N ILE A 85 -6.29 12.26 -1.49
CA ILE A 85 -7.32 13.06 -2.19
C ILE A 85 -8.01 14.08 -1.28
N GLY A 86 -8.31 13.72 -0.03
CA GLY A 86 -8.99 14.61 0.93
C GLY A 86 -10.38 15.09 0.52
N GLU A 87 -11.13 15.71 1.43
CA GLU A 87 -12.29 16.51 1.02
C GLU A 87 -11.77 17.83 0.41
N ASP A 88 -12.17 18.12 -0.84
CA ASP A 88 -11.85 19.34 -1.58
C ASP A 88 -10.34 19.64 -1.76
N GLY A 89 -9.47 18.62 -1.72
CA GLY A 89 -8.02 18.78 -1.87
C GLY A 89 -7.32 19.35 -0.62
N ALA A 90 -8.01 19.40 0.53
CA ALA A 90 -7.44 19.89 1.78
C ALA A 90 -6.56 18.84 2.51
N GLY A 91 -6.57 17.59 2.06
CA GLY A 91 -5.92 16.46 2.72
C GLY A 91 -6.86 15.65 3.58
N ILE A 92 -6.30 14.74 4.38
CA ILE A 92 -7.06 13.79 5.21
C ILE A 92 -6.78 14.02 6.70
N SER A 93 -7.61 13.47 7.57
CA SER A 93 -7.40 13.60 9.01
C SER A 93 -6.17 12.81 9.47
N ASP A 94 -5.48 13.32 10.48
CA ASP A 94 -4.43 12.56 11.17
C ASP A 94 -4.99 11.24 11.72
N GLY A 95 -4.25 10.15 11.55
CA GLY A 95 -4.69 8.85 12.00
C GLY A 95 -4.01 7.67 11.33
N LYS A 96 -4.54 6.48 11.60
CA LYS A 96 -4.09 5.22 10.99
C LYS A 96 -5.19 4.68 10.10
N TYR A 97 -4.84 4.45 8.83
CA TYR A 97 -5.74 3.94 7.81
C TYR A 97 -5.33 2.52 7.49
N VAL A 98 -6.20 1.57 7.84
CA VAL A 98 -5.98 0.15 7.57
C VAL A 98 -6.35 -0.14 6.11
N MET A 99 -5.41 -0.74 5.40
CA MET A 99 -5.51 -1.18 4.01
C MET A 99 -5.49 -2.69 3.96
N THR A 100 -6.46 -3.30 3.28
CA THR A 100 -6.47 -4.75 3.01
C THR A 100 -5.65 -5.06 1.77
N TRP A 101 -5.07 -6.25 1.68
CA TRP A 101 -4.47 -6.76 0.45
C TRP A 101 -4.73 -8.25 0.27
N GLU A 102 -4.72 -8.70 -0.98
CA GLU A 102 -4.87 -10.09 -1.39
C GLU A 102 -3.78 -10.45 -2.42
N ALA A 103 -3.24 -11.67 -2.34
CA ALA A 103 -2.27 -12.20 -3.28
C ALA A 103 -2.82 -13.42 -4.01
N PHE A 104 -2.59 -13.48 -5.32
CA PHE A 104 -3.12 -14.49 -6.23
C PHE A 104 -2.00 -15.18 -7.00
N LYS A 105 -2.18 -16.47 -7.28
CA LYS A 105 -1.36 -17.28 -8.20
C LYS A 105 -2.30 -17.86 -9.26
N ASN A 106 -2.09 -17.50 -10.52
CA ASN A 106 -2.97 -17.86 -11.65
C ASN A 106 -4.46 -17.61 -11.33
N GLY A 107 -4.75 -16.45 -10.72
CA GLY A 107 -6.10 -16.04 -10.33
C GLY A 107 -6.66 -16.72 -9.07
N THR A 108 -5.96 -17.67 -8.46
CA THR A 108 -6.37 -18.30 -7.19
C THR A 108 -5.73 -17.57 -6.01
N LYS A 109 -6.55 -17.08 -5.07
CA LYS A 109 -6.05 -16.44 -3.86
C LYS A 109 -5.28 -17.43 -3.00
N PHE A 110 -4.07 -17.06 -2.58
CA PHE A 110 -3.23 -17.89 -1.70
C PHE A 110 -2.82 -17.18 -0.40
N ASN A 111 -2.89 -15.84 -0.35
CA ASN A 111 -2.58 -15.08 0.85
C ASN A 111 -3.38 -13.77 0.89
N SER A 112 -3.51 -13.19 2.08
CA SER A 112 -4.15 -11.90 2.31
C SER A 112 -3.74 -11.35 3.67
N GLY A 113 -3.86 -10.05 3.86
CA GLY A 113 -3.64 -9.42 5.15
C GLY A 113 -3.95 -7.94 5.11
N ASP A 114 -3.47 -7.24 6.13
CA ASP A 114 -3.66 -5.80 6.28
C ASP A 114 -2.31 -5.10 6.47
N PHE A 115 -2.26 -3.82 6.12
CA PHE A 115 -1.17 -2.91 6.49
C PHE A 115 -1.73 -1.53 6.85
N GLU A 116 -0.93 -0.71 7.54
CA GLU A 116 -1.35 0.63 7.97
C GLU A 116 -0.65 1.70 7.12
N ILE A 117 -1.44 2.70 6.71
CA ILE A 117 -0.95 4.01 6.28
C ILE A 117 -1.21 4.97 7.43
N SER A 118 -0.13 5.49 8.02
CA SER A 118 -0.20 6.54 9.04
C SER A 118 -0.23 7.90 8.35
N ALA A 119 -1.19 8.74 8.69
CA ALA A 119 -1.34 10.10 8.16
C ALA A 119 -1.22 11.11 9.31
N GLY A 120 -0.56 12.23 9.05
CA GLY A 120 -0.53 13.39 9.95
C GLY A 120 0.86 13.98 10.11
N GLU A 121 0.98 14.99 10.98
CA GLU A 121 2.23 15.73 11.16
C GLU A 121 3.37 14.78 11.54
N GLN A 122 4.31 14.63 10.61
CA GLN A 122 5.58 13.97 10.85
C GLN A 122 6.32 14.81 11.89
N ALA A 123 6.30 14.40 13.17
CA ALA A 123 7.16 15.02 14.15
C ALA A 123 8.58 14.98 13.57
N PRO A 124 9.26 16.13 13.37
CA PRO A 124 10.55 16.13 12.75
C PRO A 124 11.46 15.26 13.61
N SER A 125 11.83 14.08 13.11
CA SER A 125 12.94 13.33 13.65
C SER A 125 14.10 14.31 13.65
N ILE A 126 14.54 14.70 14.85
CA ILE A 126 15.55 15.74 15.13
C ILE A 126 16.57 15.80 13.98
N GLY A 127 16.43 16.74 13.03
CA GLY A 127 17.35 16.77 11.88
C GLY A 127 17.01 17.55 10.61
N ILE A 128 15.76 17.93 10.31
CA ILE A 128 15.48 18.67 9.06
C ILE A 128 14.74 19.98 9.33
N ILE A 129 15.38 21.07 8.91
CA ILE A 129 14.92 22.46 9.01
C ILE A 129 13.76 22.64 8.03
N ALA A 130 12.53 22.82 8.54
CA ALA A 130 11.44 23.36 7.74
C ALA A 130 11.63 24.88 7.62
N ALA A 131 12.08 25.35 6.46
CA ALA A 131 12.04 26.76 6.11
C ALA A 131 10.91 26.99 5.10
N ILE A 132 9.74 27.41 5.60
CA ILE A 132 8.76 28.15 4.78
C ILE A 132 8.38 29.40 5.56
N VAL A 133 9.06 30.50 5.26
CA VAL A 133 8.59 31.85 5.60
C VAL A 133 8.24 32.54 4.29
N GLY A 134 6.98 32.93 4.11
CA GLY A 134 6.66 33.95 3.12
C GLY A 134 5.24 33.99 2.57
N ILE A 135 4.19 34.04 3.40
CA ILE A 135 2.94 34.70 2.99
C ILE A 135 2.68 35.85 3.96
N GLY A 136 3.20 37.02 3.59
CA GLY A 136 2.90 38.30 4.23
C GLY A 136 1.72 38.95 3.53
N ILE A 137 0.60 38.94 4.23
CA ILE A 137 -0.75 39.40 3.89
C ILE A 137 -0.81 40.83 3.31
N ILE A 138 -1.68 41.01 2.32
CA ILE A 138 -2.13 42.29 1.75
C ILE A 138 -2.77 43.15 2.85
N ALA A 139 -2.17 44.29 3.19
CA ALA A 139 -2.82 45.31 4.02
C ALA A 139 -3.35 46.44 3.12
N ILE A 140 -4.66 46.40 2.84
CA ILE A 140 -5.43 47.54 2.34
C ILE A 140 -5.53 48.57 3.47
N LEU A 141 -4.95 49.76 3.29
CA LEU A 141 -5.30 50.92 4.10
C LEU A 141 -5.65 52.10 3.19
N ARG A 142 -6.97 52.33 3.13
CA ARG A 142 -7.63 53.43 2.43
C ARG A 142 -7.76 54.60 3.41
N LYS A 143 -7.44 55.80 2.92
CA LYS A 143 -8.23 57.05 3.04
C LYS A 143 -7.58 58.23 3.79
N ARG A 144 -7.35 59.30 2.99
CA ARG A 144 -7.45 60.75 3.22
C ARG A 144 -6.86 61.34 4.51
N SER A 145 -5.89 62.22 4.33
CA SER A 145 -6.13 63.65 4.50
C SER A 145 -5.27 64.47 3.57
#